data_AF-M2MPT6-F1
#
_entry.id   AF-M2MPT6-F1
#
_cell.length_a   1.000
_cell.length_b   1.000
_cell.length_c   1.000
_cell.angle_alpha   90.00
_cell.angle_beta   90.00
_cell.angle_gamma   90.00
#
_symmetry.space_group_name_H-M   'P 1'
#
loop_
_entity.id
_entity.type
_entity.pdbx_description
1 polymer ?
#
loop_
_entity_poly.entity_id
_entity_poly.type
_entity_poly.pdbx_seq_one_letter_code
_entity_poly.pdbx_strand_id
1 'polypeptide(L)'
;MAQTPGSPTPAAESSSKQDLLIHYCRNRGLRAPSWQVLSDRRGGRTAWSCTVIVNGQHVPARYWYDGQYVNNAREDAAERALQMLGQLPAPNGPQPTHYHQQQRTTYGAGTVGS
;
A
#
# COMPACT_ATOMS: atom_id res chain seq x y z
N MET A 1 8.86 31.59 -28.59
CA MET A 1 9.25 30.23 -28.16
C MET A 1 9.90 30.35 -26.78
N ALA A 2 9.14 30.21 -25.70
CA ALA A 2 9.69 30.28 -24.35
C ALA A 2 9.22 29.03 -23.59
N GLN A 3 10.15 28.13 -23.34
CA GLN A 3 9.96 26.93 -22.52
C GLN A 3 10.05 27.37 -21.06
N THR A 4 8.98 27.18 -20.30
CA THR A 4 8.93 27.39 -18.86
C THR A 4 9.68 26.24 -18.17
N PRO A 5 10.67 26.51 -17.29
CA PRO A 5 11.21 25.50 -16.39
C PRO A 5 10.53 25.63 -15.01
N GLY A 6 9.80 24.60 -14.60
CA GLY A 6 9.23 24.49 -13.24
C GLY A 6 8.36 23.23 -13.19
N SER A 7 8.64 22.20 -12.38
CA SER A 7 9.40 22.13 -11.14
C SER A 7 9.76 20.67 -10.90
N PRO A 8 10.98 20.30 -10.48
CA PRO A 8 11.13 19.05 -9.73
C PRO A 8 10.54 19.34 -8.34
N THR A 9 9.31 18.89 -8.08
CA THR A 9 8.82 18.85 -6.69
C THR A 9 9.82 18.06 -5.87
N PRO A 10 10.41 18.64 -4.82
CA PRO A 10 11.23 17.90 -3.89
C PRO A 10 10.28 16.95 -3.13
N ALA A 11 10.21 15.70 -3.56
CA ALA A 11 9.80 14.60 -2.68
C ALA A 11 10.97 14.36 -1.69
N ALA A 12 11.28 15.39 -0.90
CA ALA A 12 12.26 15.31 0.16
C ALA A 12 11.58 14.64 1.35
N GLU A 13 12.28 13.61 1.84
CA GLU A 13 12.38 13.25 3.25
C GLU A 13 11.17 12.57 3.88
N SER A 14 11.10 11.27 3.67
CA SER A 14 11.23 10.31 4.77
C SER A 14 11.79 9.02 4.19
N SER A 15 12.78 8.41 4.84
CA SER A 15 13.27 7.06 4.53
C SER A 15 12.18 6.00 4.81
N SER A 16 11.04 6.11 4.13
CA SER A 16 9.91 5.20 4.21
C SER A 16 10.25 3.92 3.48
N LYS A 17 9.66 2.81 3.92
CA LYS A 17 9.85 1.48 3.32
C LYS A 17 9.59 1.46 1.80
N GLN A 18 8.76 2.40 1.34
CA GLN A 18 8.50 2.67 -0.08
C GLN A 18 9.77 3.01 -0.85
N ASP A 19 10.58 3.96 -0.34
CA ASP A 19 11.81 4.41 -0.97
C ASP A 19 12.87 3.30 -0.99
N LEU A 20 13.00 2.61 0.15
CA LEU A 20 13.89 1.45 0.30
C LEU A 20 13.57 0.35 -0.73
N LEU A 21 12.28 0.09 -0.96
CA LEU A 21 11.82 -0.85 -2.00
C LEU A 21 12.16 -0.37 -3.41
N ILE A 22 11.95 0.92 -3.70
CA ILE A 22 12.29 1.52 -5.00
C ILE A 22 13.80 1.40 -5.27
N HIS A 23 14.62 1.75 -4.28
CA HIS A 23 16.08 1.64 -4.35
C HIS A 23 16.53 0.19 -4.56
N TYR A 24 15.94 -0.76 -3.84
CA TYR A 24 16.22 -2.18 -4.02
C TYR A 24 15.90 -2.65 -5.44
N CYS A 25 14.71 -2.31 -5.95
CA CYS A 25 14.31 -2.68 -7.31
C CYS A 25 15.27 -2.09 -8.33
N ARG A 26 15.62 -0.81 -8.19
CA ARG A 26 16.56 -0.12 -9.08
C ARG A 26 17.96 -0.77 -9.06
N ASN A 27 18.48 -1.10 -7.87
CA ASN A 27 19.80 -1.70 -7.72
C ASN A 27 19.87 -3.13 -8.29
N ARG A 28 18.75 -3.86 -8.28
CA ARG A 28 18.64 -5.21 -8.84
C ARG A 28 18.30 -5.23 -10.34
N GLY A 29 18.11 -4.07 -10.98
CA GLY A 29 17.65 -3.98 -12.37
C GLY A 29 16.20 -4.46 -12.57
N LEU A 30 15.40 -4.50 -11.49
CA LEU A 30 14.00 -4.85 -11.55
C LEU A 30 13.17 -3.65 -12.01
N ARG A 31 11.99 -3.93 -12.58
CA ARG A 31 11.00 -2.90 -12.86
C ARG A 31 10.64 -2.16 -11.58
N ALA A 32 10.46 -0.85 -11.69
CA ALA A 32 10.00 -0.02 -10.59
C ALA A 32 8.71 -0.59 -9.98
N PRO A 33 8.59 -0.62 -8.63
CA PRO A 33 7.42 -1.16 -7.97
C PRO A 33 6.19 -0.32 -8.32
N SER A 34 5.08 -0.98 -8.67
CA SER A 34 3.81 -0.31 -8.95
C SER A 34 2.92 -0.34 -7.71
N TRP A 35 2.31 0.80 -7.36
CA TRP A 35 1.48 0.93 -6.16
C TRP A 35 0.03 1.10 -6.57
N GLN A 36 -0.83 0.18 -6.12
CA GLN A 36 -2.27 0.22 -6.35
C GLN A 36 -2.95 0.52 -5.02
N VAL A 37 -3.42 1.75 -4.85
CA VAL A 37 -4.18 2.14 -3.66
C VAL A 37 -5.66 1.83 -3.91
N LEU A 38 -6.28 1.09 -3.00
CA LEU A 38 -7.69 0.72 -3.03
C LEU A 38 -8.44 1.52 -1.96
N SER A 39 -9.54 2.15 -2.34
CA SER A 39 -10.45 2.84 -1.41
C SER A 39 -11.79 2.11 -1.34
N ASP A 40 -12.25 1.82 -0.14
CA ASP A 40 -13.53 1.15 0.13
C ASP A 40 -14.43 2.09 0.96
N ARG A 41 -15.58 2.50 0.40
CA ARG A 41 -16.52 3.40 1.08
C ARG A 41 -17.58 2.58 1.82
N ARG A 42 -17.63 2.67 3.15
CA ARG A 42 -18.61 1.99 4.01
C ARG A 42 -19.47 2.97 4.79
N GLY A 43 -20.48 3.55 4.11
CA GLY A 43 -21.56 4.29 4.77
C GLY A 43 -21.14 5.47 5.67
N GLY A 44 -20.00 6.12 5.37
CA GLY A 44 -19.49 7.28 6.12
C GLY A 44 -17.99 7.23 6.45
N ARG A 45 -17.38 6.05 6.38
CA ARG A 45 -15.92 5.87 6.50
C ARG A 45 -15.33 5.37 5.19
N THR A 46 -14.11 5.82 4.88
CA THR A 46 -13.35 5.31 3.73
C THR A 46 -12.18 4.53 4.27
N ALA A 47 -12.12 3.24 3.97
CA ALA A 47 -10.99 2.39 4.28
C ALA A 47 -10.03 2.37 3.09
N TRP A 48 -8.74 2.35 3.38
CA TRP A 48 -7.66 2.40 2.41
C TRP A 48 -6.79 1.16 2.54
N SER A 49 -6.53 0.51 1.42
CA SER A 49 -5.55 -0.55 1.31
C SER A 49 -4.57 -0.21 0.19
N CYS A 50 -3.41 -0.85 0.17
CA CYS A 50 -2.46 -0.69 -0.92
C CYS A 50 -1.94 -2.06 -1.34
N THR A 51 -1.78 -2.27 -2.64
CA THR A 51 -1.09 -3.45 -3.19
C THR A 51 0.12 -2.96 -3.96
N VAL A 52 1.31 -3.44 -3.57
CA VAL A 52 2.53 -3.17 -4.31
C VAL A 52 2.87 -4.34 -5.22
N ILE A 53 3.22 -4.03 -6.47
CA ILE A 53 3.57 -5.02 -7.48
C ILE A 53 5.07 -4.92 -7.72
N VAL A 54 5.81 -5.96 -7.35
CA VAL A 54 7.27 -6.01 -7.45
C VAL A 54 7.68 -7.26 -8.21
N ASN A 55 8.44 -7.11 -9.30
CA ASN A 55 8.88 -8.25 -10.11
C ASN A 55 7.72 -9.19 -10.54
N GLY A 56 6.54 -8.63 -10.84
CA GLY A 56 5.33 -9.39 -11.19
C GLY A 56 4.63 -10.07 -9.99
N GLN A 57 5.12 -9.90 -8.76
CA GLN A 57 4.47 -10.39 -7.55
C GLN A 57 3.59 -9.31 -6.94
N HIS A 58 2.34 -9.66 -6.65
CA HIS A 58 1.37 -8.76 -6.02
C HIS A 58 1.42 -8.93 -4.51
N VAL A 59 1.76 -7.85 -3.81
CA VAL A 59 1.90 -7.84 -2.36
C VAL A 59 0.86 -6.86 -1.79
N PRO A 60 -0.33 -7.36 -1.39
CA PRO A 60 -1.32 -6.54 -0.74
C PRO A 60 -0.87 -6.18 0.68
N ALA A 61 -1.26 -5.00 1.13
CA ALA A 61 -1.23 -4.60 2.52
C ALA A 61 -2.06 -5.60 3.33
N ARG A 62 -1.60 -5.86 4.54
CA ARG A 62 -2.20 -6.81 5.45
C ARG A 62 -3.56 -6.34 5.97
N TYR A 63 -3.71 -5.03 6.10
CA TYR A 63 -4.88 -4.42 6.69
C TYR A 63 -5.47 -3.29 5.85
N TRP A 64 -6.68 -2.93 6.23
CA TRP A 64 -7.38 -1.74 5.76
C TRP A 64 -7.24 -0.65 6.81
N TYR A 65 -6.84 0.54 6.37
CA TYR A 65 -6.53 1.69 7.20
C TYR A 65 -7.62 2.74 7.02
N ASP A 66 -8.14 3.32 8.10
CA ASP A 66 -9.20 4.32 8.01
C ASP A 66 -8.67 5.68 7.52
N GLY A 67 -9.48 6.39 6.72
CA GLY A 67 -9.40 7.83 6.47
C GLY A 67 -8.01 8.36 6.10
N GLN A 68 -7.31 8.94 7.08
CA GLN A 68 -6.06 9.68 6.89
C GLN A 68 -4.81 8.78 6.81
N TYR A 69 -4.94 7.49 7.10
CA TYR A 69 -3.81 6.57 7.24
C TYR A 69 -3.41 5.86 5.93
N VAL A 70 -3.67 6.45 4.75
CA VAL A 70 -3.28 5.89 3.44
C VAL A 70 -1.77 5.65 3.34
N ASN A 71 -0.97 6.51 3.97
CA ASN A 71 0.48 6.36 4.00
C ASN A 71 0.89 5.10 4.78
N ASN A 72 0.17 4.75 5.85
CA ASN A 72 0.42 3.52 6.61
C ASN A 72 0.08 2.29 5.77
N ALA A 73 -1.00 2.34 4.97
CA ALA A 73 -1.33 1.28 4.03
C ALA A 73 -0.24 1.04 2.99
N ARG A 74 0.34 2.12 2.45
CA ARG A 74 1.47 2.04 1.51
C ARG A 74 2.73 1.50 2.17
N GLU A 75 3.04 1.95 3.38
CA GLU A 75 4.22 1.47 4.11
C GLU A 75 4.12 -0.01 4.50
N ASP A 76 2.93 -0.50 4.85
CA ASP A 76 2.71 -1.92 5.14
C ASP A 76 2.89 -2.79 3.89
N ALA A 77 2.34 -2.36 2.75
CA ALA A 77 2.56 -3.04 1.47
C ALA A 77 4.07 -3.08 1.11
N ALA A 78 4.76 -1.97 1.30
CA ALA A 78 6.20 -1.87 1.06
C ALA A 78 7.00 -2.81 1.97
N GLU A 79 6.65 -2.85 3.26
CA GLU A 79 7.28 -3.73 4.24
C GLU A 79 7.14 -5.19 3.83
N ARG A 80 5.93 -5.61 3.46
CA ARG A 80 5.66 -6.97 3.02
C ARG A 80 6.46 -7.33 1.78
N ALA A 81 6.62 -6.39 0.84
CA ALA A 81 7.44 -6.61 -0.34
C ALA A 81 8.92 -6.77 0.04
N LEU A 82 9.45 -5.91 0.91
CA LEU A 82 10.83 -6.02 1.41
C LEU A 82 11.06 -7.32 2.18
N GLN A 83 10.10 -7.77 2.99
CA GLN A 83 10.15 -9.09 3.66
C GLN A 83 10.20 -10.23 2.65
N MET A 84 9.37 -10.17 1.60
CA MET A 84 9.38 -11.17 0.53
C MET A 84 10.69 -11.19 -0.25
N LEU A 85 11.35 -10.04 -0.37
CA LEU A 85 12.67 -9.89 -0.99
C LEU A 85 13.83 -10.23 -0.02
N GLY A 86 13.52 -10.61 1.23
CA GLY A 86 14.52 -10.92 2.26
C GLY A 86 15.31 -9.70 2.75
N GLN A 87 14.81 -8.48 2.54
CA GLN A 87 15.44 -7.24 3.01
C GLN A 87 15.04 -6.87 4.44
N LEU A 88 13.87 -7.31 4.89
CA LEU A 88 13.41 -7.12 6.25
C LEU A 88 13.12 -8.48 6.91
N PRO A 89 13.44 -8.65 8.20
CA PRO A 89 12.99 -9.83 8.94
C PRO A 89 11.46 -9.85 9.01
N ALA A 90 10.87 -11.05 9.00
CA ALA A 90 9.43 -11.19 9.23
C ALA A 90 9.05 -10.59 10.59
N PRO A 91 7.89 -9.91 10.71
CA PRO A 91 7.52 -9.22 11.94
C PRO A 91 7.31 -10.24 13.06
N ASN A 92 8.21 -10.21 14.05
CA ASN A 92 8.05 -10.89 15.32
C ASN A 92 7.06 -10.10 16.19
N GLY A 93 5.75 -10.36 16.05
CA GLY A 93 4.76 -9.91 17.03
C GLY A 93 3.42 -9.40 16.48
N PRO A 94 2.39 -9.33 17.34
CA PRO A 94 1.11 -8.74 16.99
C PRO A 94 1.29 -7.25 16.68
N GLN A 95 0.75 -6.85 15.53
CA GLN A 95 0.88 -5.54 14.93
C GLN A 95 0.01 -4.52 15.73
N PRO A 96 0.20 -3.20 15.57
CA PRO A 96 -0.40 -2.17 16.44
C PRO A 96 -1.92 -2.08 16.36
N THR A 97 -2.52 -1.80 17.52
CA THR A 97 -3.94 -1.83 17.96
C THR A 97 -4.98 -1.06 17.13
N HIS A 98 -4.59 -0.38 16.03
CA HIS A 98 -5.50 0.50 15.26
C HIS A 98 -6.14 -0.16 14.03
N TYR A 99 -6.12 -1.48 13.91
CA TYR A 99 -6.91 -2.18 12.89
C TYR A 99 -8.38 -2.23 13.29
N HIS A 100 -9.20 -1.36 12.72
CA HIS A 100 -10.64 -1.64 12.64
C HIS A 100 -10.85 -2.74 11.59
N GLN A 101 -10.75 -3.99 12.04
CA GLN A 101 -11.03 -5.17 11.24
C GLN A 101 -12.50 -5.20 10.87
N GLN A 102 -12.85 -4.60 9.73
CA GLN A 102 -14.19 -4.74 9.18
C GLN A 102 -14.15 -5.76 8.04
N GLN A 103 -14.56 -6.95 8.44
CA GLN A 103 -14.79 -8.17 7.65
C GLN A 103 -15.31 -7.83 6.25
N ARG A 104 -14.72 -8.46 5.24
CA ARG A 104 -15.32 -8.57 3.90
C ARG A 104 -16.64 -9.31 4.08
N THR A 105 -17.73 -8.58 4.26
CA THR A 105 -19.05 -9.16 3.95
C THR A 105 -19.09 -9.23 2.44
N THR A 106 -18.80 -10.43 1.96
CA THR A 106 -18.91 -10.90 0.59
C THR A 106 -20.23 -10.45 -0.03
N TYR A 107 -20.13 -10.06 -1.30
CA TYR A 107 -21.24 -9.88 -2.22
C TYR A 107 -22.05 -11.18 -2.34
N GLY A 108 -23.37 -11.08 -2.28
CA GLY A 108 -24.31 -12.18 -2.51
C GLY A 108 -25.71 -11.73 -2.14
N ALA A 109 -26.35 -10.93 -3.00
CA ALA A 109 -27.39 -11.42 -3.91
C ALA A 109 -28.74 -11.52 -3.19
N GLY A 110 -29.62 -10.56 -3.50
CA GLY A 110 -30.98 -10.53 -2.97
C GLY A 110 -31.83 -11.68 -3.51
N THR A 111 -32.82 -12.08 -2.71
CA THR A 111 -34.06 -12.65 -3.24
C THR A 111 -35.22 -12.11 -2.40
N VAL A 112 -36.16 -11.52 -3.11
CA VAL A 112 -37.46 -11.02 -2.63
C VAL A 112 -38.39 -12.16 -2.22
N GLY A 113 -39.22 -11.91 -1.20
CA GLY A 113 -40.62 -12.37 -1.06
C GLY A 113 -40.95 -13.87 -0.92
N SER A 114 -41.63 -14.23 0.18
CA SER A 114 -43.04 -14.67 0.22
C SER A 114 -43.49 -14.88 1.66
#